data_AF-A0A0J9VIB1-F1
#
_entry.id   AF-A0A0J9VIB1-F1
#
_cell.length_a   1.000
_cell.length_b   1.000
_cell.length_c   1.000
_cell.angle_alpha   90.00
_cell.angle_beta   90.00
_cell.angle_gamma   90.00
#
_symmetry.space_group_name_H-M   'P 1'
#
loop_
_entity.id
_entity.type
_entity.pdbx_description
1 polymer ?
#
loop_
_entity_poly.entity_id
_entity_poly.type
_entity_poly.pdbx_seq_one_letter_code
_entity_poly.pdbx_strand_id
1 'polypeptide(L)'
;MNQERREQIAAALRQYREMVLQHNSFLLCTLVEKVEAQPAPPNCPESVAQELRMQAINELIEVPESIKLLLDVLDEGVISLLISSASLEGVDDDPVDPSLRREYFAGLKAKIEERGVEVAEFPPSDLEYLCTLFDFITPLRRGKMKDMMEAVGVPVRNDAGEVEHNQLTWLWEEWEIAIAFRIGGGPRGWGGSYALYCKNKDREQWKWRYGVHDEEWYSDVHENVEGLFGFYAHFNEQTEEELEDDITSLSALV
;
A
#
# COMPACT_ATOMS: atom_id res chain seq x y z
N MET A 1 -7.12 -22.42 -9.52
CA MET A 1 -7.89 -21.95 -8.36
C MET A 1 -9.39 -22.15 -8.57
N ASN A 2 -10.14 -22.56 -7.53
CA ASN A 2 -11.58 -22.80 -7.60
C ASN A 2 -12.39 -21.50 -7.36
N GLN A 3 -13.72 -21.56 -7.56
CA GLN A 3 -14.61 -20.41 -7.41
C GLN A 3 -14.69 -19.91 -5.97
N GLU A 4 -14.77 -20.82 -5.00
CA GLU A 4 -14.81 -20.50 -3.57
C GLU A 4 -13.61 -19.64 -3.14
N ARG A 5 -12.40 -20.00 -3.58
CA ARG A 5 -11.18 -19.26 -3.27
C ARG A 5 -11.17 -17.87 -3.91
N ARG A 6 -11.70 -17.73 -5.13
CA ARG A 6 -11.88 -16.42 -5.78
C ARG A 6 -12.82 -15.52 -4.99
N GLU A 7 -13.92 -16.07 -4.51
CA GLU A 7 -14.90 -15.34 -3.69
C GLU A 7 -14.31 -14.91 -2.35
N GLN A 8 -13.49 -15.76 -1.72
CA GLN A 8 -12.76 -15.40 -0.48
C GLN A 8 -11.81 -14.22 -0.70
N ILE A 9 -11.00 -14.26 -1.76
CA ILE A 9 -10.05 -13.17 -2.08
C ILE A 9 -10.80 -11.87 -2.39
N ALA A 10 -11.86 -11.94 -3.19
CA ALA A 10 -12.67 -10.77 -3.54
C ALA A 10 -13.39 -10.20 -2.30
N ALA A 11 -13.87 -11.05 -1.40
CA ALA A 11 -14.50 -10.62 -0.15
C ALA A 11 -13.48 -9.96 0.79
N ALA A 12 -12.28 -10.51 0.91
CA ALA A 12 -11.22 -9.91 1.74
C ALA A 12 -10.76 -8.54 1.21
N LEU A 13 -10.58 -8.42 -0.12
CA LEU A 13 -10.28 -7.12 -0.73
C LEU A 13 -11.39 -6.10 -0.49
N ARG A 14 -12.66 -6.51 -0.59
CA ARG A 14 -13.79 -5.63 -0.29
C ARG A 14 -13.80 -5.18 1.16
N GLN A 15 -13.59 -6.11 2.09
CA GLN A 15 -13.53 -5.80 3.53
C GLN A 15 -12.39 -4.84 3.85
N TYR A 16 -11.22 -5.03 3.23
CA TYR A 16 -10.10 -4.09 3.33
C TYR A 16 -10.51 -2.69 2.84
N ARG A 17 -11.05 -2.57 1.62
CA ARG A 17 -11.50 -1.30 1.05
C ARG A 17 -12.52 -0.60 1.94
N GLU A 18 -13.52 -1.34 2.42
CA GLU A 18 -14.58 -0.82 3.31
C GLU A 18 -14.00 -0.30 4.63
N MET A 19 -13.08 -1.03 5.25
CA MET A 19 -12.45 -0.64 6.52
C MET A 19 -11.58 0.60 6.37
N VAL A 20 -10.72 0.63 5.34
CA VAL A 20 -9.84 1.78 5.07
C VAL A 20 -10.66 3.01 4.69
N LEU A 21 -11.69 2.84 3.85
CA LEU A 21 -12.59 3.94 3.50
C LEU A 21 -13.30 4.51 4.72
N GLN A 22 -13.81 3.65 5.61
CA GLN A 22 -14.48 4.08 6.83
C GLN A 22 -13.53 4.89 7.72
N HIS A 23 -12.29 4.41 7.90
CA HIS A 23 -11.28 5.11 8.70
C HIS A 23 -10.87 6.45 8.08
N ASN A 24 -10.54 6.46 6.80
CA ASN A 24 -10.11 7.67 6.10
C ASN A 24 -11.24 8.69 5.98
N SER A 25 -12.49 8.26 5.84
CA SER A 25 -13.65 9.15 5.87
C SER A 25 -13.82 9.79 7.26
N PHE A 26 -13.59 9.02 8.32
CA PHE A 26 -13.61 9.54 9.69
C PHE A 26 -12.50 10.59 9.92
N LEU A 27 -11.28 10.32 9.47
CA LEU A 27 -10.18 11.28 9.53
C LEU A 27 -10.44 12.53 8.69
N LEU A 28 -11.04 12.39 7.50
CA LEU A 28 -11.40 13.53 6.66
C LEU A 28 -12.43 14.44 7.32
N CYS A 29 -13.46 13.86 7.97
CA CYS A 29 -14.39 14.64 8.79
C CYS A 29 -13.65 15.38 9.91
N THR A 30 -12.76 14.69 10.61
CA THR A 30 -11.96 15.26 11.70
C THR A 30 -11.05 16.40 11.22
N LEU A 31 -10.41 16.22 10.06
CA LEU A 31 -9.59 17.24 9.41
C LEU A 31 -10.41 18.50 9.11
N VAL A 32 -11.58 18.33 8.47
CA VAL A 32 -12.48 19.45 8.15
C VAL A 32 -12.91 20.18 9.43
N GLU A 33 -13.33 19.46 10.46
CA GLU A 33 -13.73 20.06 11.74
C GLU A 33 -12.60 20.84 12.41
N LYS A 34 -11.39 20.28 12.45
CA LYS A 34 -10.23 20.93 13.08
C LYS A 34 -9.75 22.16 12.32
N VAL A 35 -9.71 22.09 10.99
CA VAL A 35 -9.33 23.24 10.15
C VAL A 35 -10.38 24.36 10.23
N GLU A 36 -11.68 24.01 10.24
CA GLU A 36 -12.76 24.98 10.42
C GLU A 36 -12.66 25.70 11.77
N ALA A 37 -12.33 24.96 12.84
CA ALA A 37 -12.19 25.49 14.19
C ALA A 37 -10.97 26.39 14.40
N GLN A 38 -10.02 26.43 13.45
CA GLN A 38 -8.85 27.30 13.57
C GLN A 38 -9.24 28.79 13.58
N PRO A 39 -8.69 29.59 14.51
CA PRO A 39 -8.96 31.01 14.57
C PRO A 39 -8.37 31.72 13.35
N ALA A 40 -9.11 32.70 12.82
CA ALA A 40 -8.57 33.58 11.79
C ALA A 40 -7.31 34.30 12.30
N PRO A 41 -6.24 34.42 11.47
CA PRO A 41 -5.05 35.17 11.86
C PRO A 41 -5.39 36.63 12.23
N PRO A 42 -4.62 37.27 13.14
CA PRO A 42 -4.89 38.64 13.55
C PRO A 42 -4.94 39.61 12.36
N ASN A 43 -6.00 40.43 12.29
CA ASN A 43 -6.28 41.36 11.19
C ASN A 43 -6.57 40.70 9.81
N CYS A 44 -6.83 39.39 9.77
CA CYS A 44 -7.24 38.69 8.56
C CYS A 44 -8.77 38.76 8.38
N PRO A 45 -9.29 39.24 7.23
CA PRO A 45 -10.72 39.14 6.92
C PRO A 45 -11.17 37.68 6.83
N GLU A 46 -12.43 37.39 7.21
CA GLU A 46 -12.96 36.02 7.19
C GLU A 46 -12.89 35.35 5.81
N SER A 47 -13.08 36.11 4.72
CA SER A 47 -12.94 35.58 3.36
C SER A 47 -11.54 35.07 3.06
N VAL A 48 -10.51 35.76 3.58
CA VAL A 48 -9.11 35.34 3.42
C VAL A 48 -8.81 34.17 4.36
N ALA A 49 -9.34 34.20 5.59
CA ALA A 49 -9.24 33.05 6.50
C ALA A 49 -9.84 31.78 5.89
N GLN A 50 -10.95 31.89 5.16
CA GLN A 50 -11.54 30.75 4.45
C GLN A 50 -10.64 30.21 3.32
N GLU A 51 -9.99 31.09 2.56
CA GLU A 51 -9.01 30.67 1.55
C GLU A 51 -7.82 29.96 2.19
N LEU A 52 -7.33 30.45 3.33
CA LEU A 52 -6.25 29.80 4.09
C LEU A 52 -6.68 28.42 4.64
N ARG A 53 -7.92 28.27 5.11
CA ARG A 53 -8.47 26.96 5.52
C ARG A 53 -8.51 25.97 4.36
N MET A 54 -8.99 26.40 3.19
CA MET A 54 -8.97 25.57 1.99
C MET A 54 -7.54 25.23 1.57
N GLN A 55 -6.58 26.15 1.71
CA GLN A 55 -5.17 25.87 1.45
C GLN A 55 -4.61 24.82 2.42
N ALA A 56 -4.90 24.93 3.72
CA ALA A 56 -4.44 23.98 4.72
C ALA A 56 -4.95 22.54 4.44
N ILE A 57 -6.21 22.38 4.01
CA ILE A 57 -6.70 21.06 3.59
C ILE A 57 -6.00 20.58 2.32
N ASN A 58 -5.79 21.47 1.33
CA ASN A 58 -5.14 21.10 0.06
C ASN A 58 -3.67 20.67 0.22
N GLU A 59 -3.00 21.05 1.31
CA GLU A 59 -1.65 20.55 1.64
C GLU A 59 -1.66 19.06 2.02
N LEU A 60 -2.80 18.53 2.47
CA LEU A 60 -2.95 17.15 2.94
C LEU A 60 -3.73 16.26 1.97
N ILE A 61 -4.77 16.79 1.33
CA ILE A 61 -5.60 16.08 0.36
C ILE A 61 -5.96 16.98 -0.81
N GLU A 62 -5.77 16.49 -2.04
CA GLU A 62 -6.10 17.25 -3.25
C GLU A 62 -7.61 17.39 -3.41
N VAL A 63 -8.16 18.53 -2.99
CA VAL A 63 -9.59 18.83 -3.10
C VAL A 63 -9.87 19.40 -4.51
N PRO A 64 -10.95 18.95 -5.19
CA PRO A 64 -11.31 19.50 -6.49
C PRO A 64 -11.48 21.03 -6.46
N GLU A 65 -10.90 21.73 -7.44
CA GLU A 65 -10.91 23.21 -7.50
C GLU A 65 -12.32 23.84 -7.48
N SER A 66 -13.35 23.07 -7.87
CA SER A 66 -14.75 23.51 -7.84
C SER A 66 -15.29 23.70 -6.42
N ILE A 67 -14.68 23.08 -5.42
CA ILE A 67 -15.09 23.17 -4.02
C ILE A 67 -14.52 24.44 -3.39
N LYS A 68 -15.39 25.23 -2.76
CA LYS A 68 -15.05 26.55 -2.19
C LYS A 68 -15.30 26.64 -0.69
N LEU A 69 -16.16 25.78 -0.15
CA LEU A 69 -16.44 25.71 1.28
C LEU A 69 -15.90 24.40 1.82
N LEU A 70 -15.42 24.45 3.06
CA LEU A 70 -14.78 23.31 3.71
C LEU A 70 -15.75 22.14 3.90
N LEU A 71 -16.99 22.45 4.29
CA LEU A 71 -18.03 21.45 4.54
C LEU A 71 -18.45 20.71 3.26
N ASP A 72 -18.35 21.35 2.10
CA ASP A 72 -18.68 20.74 0.80
C ASP A 72 -17.68 19.63 0.43
N VAL A 73 -16.51 19.56 1.08
CA VAL A 73 -15.55 18.44 0.91
C VAL A 73 -16.17 17.12 1.35
N LEU A 74 -17.12 17.16 2.29
CA LEU A 74 -17.80 15.99 2.85
C LEU A 74 -19.04 15.57 2.05
N ASP A 75 -19.36 16.27 0.96
CA ASP A 75 -20.47 15.90 0.08
C ASP A 75 -20.21 14.53 -0.58
N GLU A 76 -21.25 13.70 -0.67
CA GLU A 76 -21.16 12.33 -1.22
C GLU A 76 -20.53 12.29 -2.63
N GLY A 77 -20.84 13.28 -3.47
CA GLY A 77 -20.25 13.41 -4.79
C GLY A 77 -18.76 13.74 -4.77
N VAL A 78 -18.29 14.51 -3.78
CA VAL A 78 -16.88 14.86 -3.61
C VAL A 78 -16.12 13.70 -3.00
N ILE A 79 -16.67 13.03 -1.97
CA ILE A 79 -16.11 11.80 -1.42
C ILE A 79 -15.93 10.75 -2.52
N SER A 80 -16.90 10.57 -3.40
CA SER A 80 -16.78 9.65 -4.53
C SER A 80 -15.62 9.99 -5.47
N LEU A 81 -15.33 11.28 -5.68
CA LEU A 81 -14.17 11.70 -6.45
C LEU A 81 -12.87 11.41 -5.69
N LEU A 82 -12.82 11.74 -4.41
CA LEU A 82 -11.67 11.54 -3.54
C LEU A 82 -11.31 10.05 -3.37
N ILE A 83 -12.30 9.15 -3.36
CA ILE A 83 -12.06 7.70 -3.40
C ILE A 83 -11.13 7.34 -4.57
N SER A 84 -11.41 7.88 -5.75
CA SER A 84 -10.63 7.59 -6.96
C SER A 84 -9.34 8.40 -7.09
N SER A 85 -9.34 9.68 -6.66
CA SER A 85 -8.21 10.59 -6.89
C SER A 85 -7.17 10.58 -5.77
N ALA A 86 -7.60 10.27 -4.56
CA ALA A 86 -6.76 10.23 -3.35
C ALA A 86 -6.73 8.83 -2.72
N SER A 87 -7.32 7.82 -3.38
CA SER A 87 -7.26 6.41 -2.97
C SER A 87 -7.76 6.20 -1.54
N LEU A 88 -8.88 6.86 -1.18
CA LEU A 88 -9.42 6.85 0.18
C LEU A 88 -9.75 5.44 0.69
N GLU A 89 -9.94 4.45 -0.18
CA GLU A 89 -10.13 3.04 0.19
C GLU A 89 -8.84 2.20 0.19
N GLY A 90 -7.67 2.85 0.14
CA GLY A 90 -6.37 2.21 0.27
C GLY A 90 -5.92 1.40 -0.96
N VAL A 91 -6.55 1.62 -2.10
CA VAL A 91 -6.15 1.06 -3.41
C VAL A 91 -6.29 2.10 -4.49
N ASP A 92 -5.47 1.99 -5.53
CA ASP A 92 -5.64 2.80 -6.73
C ASP A 92 -6.69 2.17 -7.66
N ASP A 93 -7.62 3.00 -8.13
CA ASP A 93 -8.69 2.64 -9.07
C ASP A 93 -8.23 2.70 -10.55
N ASP A 94 -6.92 2.71 -10.79
CA ASP A 94 -6.36 2.64 -12.13
C ASP A 94 -6.85 1.35 -12.84
N PRO A 95 -7.20 1.44 -14.13
CA PRO A 95 -7.68 0.28 -14.87
C PRO A 95 -6.57 -0.76 -14.99
N VAL A 96 -6.89 -2.01 -14.65
CA VAL A 96 -5.96 -3.15 -14.80
C VAL A 96 -5.57 -3.32 -16.28
N ASP A 97 -4.26 -3.34 -16.58
CA ASP A 97 -3.73 -3.70 -17.89
C ASP A 97 -3.27 -5.17 -17.91
N PRO A 98 -4.04 -6.10 -18.50
CA PRO A 98 -3.69 -7.53 -18.51
C PRO A 98 -2.42 -7.84 -19.32
N SER A 99 -2.05 -6.98 -20.28
CA SER A 99 -0.83 -7.17 -21.06
C SER A 99 0.40 -6.83 -20.24
N LEU A 100 0.32 -5.72 -19.50
CA LEU A 100 1.38 -5.33 -18.57
C LEU A 100 1.57 -6.37 -17.45
N ARG A 101 0.48 -6.95 -16.93
CA ARG A 101 0.54 -8.03 -15.93
C ARG A 101 1.24 -9.28 -16.44
N ARG A 102 0.96 -9.68 -17.68
CA ARG A 102 1.64 -10.82 -18.31
C ARG A 102 3.13 -10.54 -18.51
N GLU A 103 3.50 -9.33 -18.91
CA GLU A 103 4.90 -8.92 -19.03
C GLU A 103 5.61 -8.95 -17.67
N TYR A 104 4.96 -8.42 -16.62
CA TYR A 104 5.46 -8.42 -15.26
C TYR A 104 5.77 -9.85 -14.75
N PHE A 105 4.80 -10.75 -14.79
CA PHE A 105 5.03 -12.13 -14.34
C PHE A 105 6.01 -12.89 -15.23
N ALA A 106 6.04 -12.65 -16.55
CA ALA A 106 7.05 -13.25 -17.42
C ALA A 106 8.48 -12.80 -17.04
N GLY A 107 8.67 -11.51 -16.74
CA GLY A 107 9.95 -10.95 -16.29
C GLY A 107 10.39 -11.53 -14.95
N LEU A 108 9.48 -11.59 -13.97
CA LEU A 108 9.76 -12.22 -12.68
C LEU A 108 10.14 -13.68 -12.84
N LYS A 109 9.40 -14.45 -13.65
CA LYS A 109 9.70 -15.87 -13.90
C LYS A 109 11.11 -16.05 -14.47
N ALA A 110 11.48 -15.27 -15.48
CA ALA A 110 12.82 -15.31 -16.06
C ALA A 110 13.90 -15.00 -15.01
N LYS A 111 13.66 -14.06 -14.09
CA LYS A 111 14.58 -13.75 -12.99
C LYS A 111 14.69 -14.87 -11.97
N ILE A 112 13.59 -15.52 -11.61
CA ILE A 112 13.59 -16.69 -10.72
C ILE A 112 14.42 -17.83 -11.33
N GLU A 113 14.23 -18.09 -12.63
CA GLU A 113 14.98 -19.10 -13.40
C GLU A 113 16.48 -18.74 -13.50
N GLU A 114 16.83 -17.47 -13.71
CA GLU A 114 18.22 -16.97 -13.73
C GLU A 114 18.93 -17.22 -12.39
N ARG A 115 18.19 -17.19 -11.27
CA ARG A 115 18.70 -17.48 -9.93
C ARG A 115 18.78 -18.99 -9.62
N GLY A 116 18.30 -19.86 -10.53
CA GLY A 116 18.32 -21.31 -10.36
C GLY A 116 17.40 -21.82 -9.26
N VAL A 117 16.34 -21.08 -8.91
CA VAL A 117 15.38 -21.47 -7.87
C VAL A 117 14.18 -22.17 -8.50
N GLU A 118 13.88 -23.38 -8.03
CA GLU A 118 12.66 -24.10 -8.41
C GLU A 118 11.53 -23.77 -7.44
N VAL A 119 10.39 -23.34 -7.99
CA VAL A 119 9.16 -23.03 -7.24
C VAL A 119 8.03 -23.93 -7.71
N ALA A 120 7.17 -24.38 -6.80
CA ALA A 120 6.10 -25.33 -7.11
C ALA A 120 5.06 -24.78 -8.10
N GLU A 121 4.73 -23.50 -7.98
CA GLU A 121 3.85 -22.78 -8.91
C GLU A 121 4.36 -21.35 -9.11
N PHE A 122 4.18 -20.79 -10.32
CA PHE A 122 4.43 -19.37 -10.57
C PHE A 122 3.59 -18.85 -11.74
N PRO A 123 2.92 -17.69 -11.61
CA PRO A 123 2.78 -16.89 -10.37
C PRO A 123 2.01 -17.62 -9.25
N PRO A 124 2.08 -17.14 -7.99
CA PRO A 124 1.19 -17.61 -6.93
C PRO A 124 -0.26 -17.40 -7.37
N SER A 125 -1.09 -18.43 -7.28
CA SER A 125 -2.42 -18.41 -7.91
C SER A 125 -3.41 -17.41 -7.31
N ASP A 126 -3.26 -17.09 -6.02
CA ASP A 126 -4.02 -16.05 -5.33
C ASP A 126 -3.55 -14.65 -5.71
N LEU A 127 -2.24 -14.40 -5.78
CA LEU A 127 -1.66 -13.14 -6.25
C LEU A 127 -2.01 -12.86 -7.71
N GLU A 128 -1.96 -13.87 -8.58
CA GLU A 128 -2.32 -13.74 -9.98
C GLU A 128 -3.77 -13.27 -10.13
N TYR A 129 -4.70 -13.89 -9.40
CA TYR A 129 -6.10 -13.50 -9.41
C TYR A 129 -6.31 -12.13 -8.77
N LEU A 130 -5.62 -11.82 -7.67
CA LEU A 130 -5.71 -10.53 -7.03
C LEU A 130 -5.36 -9.38 -7.99
N CYS A 131 -4.32 -9.58 -8.80
CA CYS A 131 -3.91 -8.64 -9.85
C CYS A 131 -4.94 -8.48 -10.99
N THR A 132 -6.02 -9.28 -11.02
CA THR A 132 -7.15 -9.08 -11.94
C THR A 132 -8.25 -8.21 -11.36
N LEU A 133 -8.26 -8.01 -10.03
CA LEU A 133 -9.29 -7.27 -9.31
C LEU A 133 -8.95 -5.78 -9.21
N PHE A 134 -7.67 -5.41 -9.16
CA PHE A 134 -7.18 -4.03 -9.12
C PHE A 134 -5.73 -3.96 -9.57
N ASP A 135 -5.25 -2.75 -9.91
CA ASP A 135 -3.93 -2.53 -10.49
C ASP A 135 -2.78 -2.61 -9.46
N PHE A 136 -2.92 -3.33 -8.34
CA PHE A 136 -1.89 -3.67 -7.32
C PHE A 136 -1.91 -2.80 -6.05
N ILE A 137 -1.23 -3.28 -4.99
CA ILE A 137 -0.98 -2.50 -3.75
C ILE A 137 -0.17 -1.23 -4.08
N THR A 138 0.52 -1.21 -5.23
CA THR A 138 1.09 0.00 -5.83
C THR A 138 1.04 -0.09 -7.35
N PRO A 139 0.49 0.90 -8.06
CA PRO A 139 0.16 0.80 -9.47
C PRO A 139 1.38 0.44 -10.30
N LEU A 140 1.20 -0.52 -11.21
CA LEU A 140 2.24 -0.94 -12.12
C LEU A 140 2.40 0.12 -13.22
N ARG A 141 3.18 1.15 -12.94
CA ARG A 141 3.58 2.11 -13.98
C ARG A 141 4.81 1.56 -14.71
N ARG A 142 4.88 1.70 -16.05
CA ARG A 142 6.01 1.19 -16.87
C ARG A 142 7.39 1.58 -16.33
N GLY A 143 7.52 2.77 -15.73
CA GLY A 143 8.76 3.22 -15.10
C GLY A 143 9.13 2.42 -13.84
N LYS A 144 8.16 2.06 -12.99
CA LYS A 144 8.36 1.33 -11.73
C LYS A 144 8.47 -0.20 -11.92
N MET A 145 7.91 -0.71 -13.03
CA MET A 145 7.89 -2.15 -13.31
C MET A 145 9.30 -2.75 -13.41
N LYS A 146 10.23 -2.05 -14.07
CA LYS A 146 11.61 -2.51 -14.21
C LYS A 146 12.29 -2.64 -12.85
N ASP A 147 12.15 -1.64 -11.99
CA ASP A 147 12.73 -1.64 -10.64
C ASP A 147 12.17 -2.79 -9.79
N MET A 148 10.87 -3.07 -9.91
CA MET A 148 10.24 -4.18 -9.19
C MET A 148 10.68 -5.57 -9.70
N MET A 149 10.93 -5.72 -11.00
CA MET A 149 11.52 -6.95 -11.56
C MET A 149 12.98 -7.13 -11.14
N GLU A 150 13.72 -6.04 -11.00
CA GLU A 150 15.09 -6.05 -10.48
C GLU A 150 15.15 -6.36 -8.98
N ALA A 151 14.06 -6.08 -8.25
CA ALA A 151 13.90 -6.39 -6.82
C ALA A 151 13.59 -7.88 -6.51
N VAL A 152 13.85 -8.79 -7.45
CA VAL A 152 13.81 -10.25 -7.21
C VAL A 152 15.08 -10.67 -6.49
N GLY A 153 14.93 -11.06 -5.22
CA GLY A 153 16.04 -11.37 -4.31
C GLY A 153 15.99 -12.81 -3.80
N VAL A 154 17.17 -13.44 -3.70
CA VAL A 154 17.40 -14.68 -2.94
C VAL A 154 18.10 -14.28 -1.64
N PRO A 155 17.44 -14.28 -0.48
CA PRO A 155 18.07 -13.89 0.77
C PRO A 155 19.32 -14.74 1.06
N VAL A 156 20.44 -14.08 1.40
CA VAL A 156 21.68 -14.79 1.74
C VAL A 156 21.61 -15.21 3.20
N ARG A 157 22.06 -16.43 3.51
CA ARG A 157 22.22 -16.90 4.89
C ARG A 157 23.69 -16.94 5.28
N ASN A 158 24.00 -16.57 6.52
CA ASN A 158 25.37 -16.49 7.07
C ASN A 158 26.20 -17.78 6.96
N ASP A 159 25.54 -18.91 6.73
CA ASP A 159 26.12 -20.24 6.58
C ASP A 159 26.87 -20.44 5.25
N ALA A 160 26.66 -19.55 4.26
CA ALA A 160 27.46 -19.47 3.05
C ALA A 160 28.41 -18.25 3.16
N GLY A 161 29.68 -18.47 3.52
CA GLY A 161 30.67 -17.39 3.66
C GLY A 161 30.80 -16.49 2.41
N GLU A 162 31.34 -15.28 2.57
CA GLU A 162 31.59 -14.24 1.53
C GLU A 162 30.60 -14.19 0.34
N VAL A 163 29.29 -14.33 0.59
CA VAL A 163 28.25 -14.03 -0.40
C VAL A 163 27.73 -12.60 -0.16
N GLU A 164 27.47 -11.84 -1.22
CA GLU A 164 26.86 -10.51 -1.14
C GLU A 164 25.52 -10.57 -0.41
N HIS A 165 25.49 -10.12 0.84
CA HIS A 165 24.26 -9.93 1.59
C HIS A 165 23.30 -9.02 0.81
N ASN A 166 22.04 -9.40 0.73
CA ASN A 166 20.98 -8.50 0.27
C ASN A 166 20.14 -8.00 1.44
N GLN A 167 19.21 -7.10 1.16
CA GLN A 167 18.43 -6.40 2.18
C GLN A 167 17.42 -7.30 2.90
N LEU A 168 17.17 -8.51 2.38
CA LEU A 168 16.29 -9.50 3.01
C LEU A 168 17.06 -10.48 3.92
N THR A 169 18.40 -10.42 3.97
CA THR A 169 19.27 -11.34 4.73
C THR A 169 18.89 -11.42 6.22
N TRP A 170 18.40 -10.33 6.79
CA TRP A 170 18.06 -10.21 8.21
C TRP A 170 16.56 -10.07 8.48
N LEU A 171 15.73 -10.19 7.44
CA LEU A 171 14.28 -10.09 7.57
C LEU A 171 13.68 -11.48 7.64
N TRP A 172 12.68 -11.65 8.51
CA TRP A 172 11.98 -12.92 8.70
C TRP A 172 12.94 -14.10 8.97
N GLU A 173 13.92 -13.93 9.88
CA GLU A 173 14.99 -14.92 10.13
C GLU A 173 14.49 -16.32 10.51
N GLU A 174 13.28 -16.42 11.06
CA GLU A 174 12.61 -17.68 11.38
C GLU A 174 12.21 -18.49 10.13
N TRP A 175 12.18 -17.83 8.97
CA TRP A 175 11.77 -18.39 7.70
C TRP A 175 12.98 -18.69 6.80
N GLU A 176 12.90 -19.83 6.13
CA GLU A 176 13.75 -20.18 5.01
C GLU A 176 13.09 -19.70 3.73
N ILE A 177 13.62 -18.61 3.18
CA ILE A 177 13.13 -17.96 1.97
C ILE A 177 14.05 -18.34 0.82
N ALA A 178 13.53 -19.02 -0.19
CA ALA A 178 14.28 -19.37 -1.40
C ALA A 178 14.27 -18.23 -2.41
N ILE A 179 13.15 -17.51 -2.51
CA ILE A 179 13.03 -16.35 -3.39
C ILE A 179 11.97 -15.38 -2.87
N ALA A 180 12.19 -14.09 -3.10
CA ALA A 180 11.27 -13.03 -2.78
C ALA A 180 11.20 -12.02 -3.92
N PHE A 181 10.03 -11.41 -4.13
CA PHE A 181 9.86 -10.29 -5.04
C PHE A 181 8.82 -9.30 -4.52
N ARG A 182 9.00 -8.03 -4.88
CA ARG A 182 8.18 -6.93 -4.40
C ARG A 182 6.81 -6.95 -5.08
N ILE A 183 5.75 -6.95 -4.27
CA ILE A 183 4.34 -6.88 -4.69
C ILE A 183 3.62 -5.61 -4.22
N GLY A 184 4.35 -4.68 -3.62
CA GLY A 184 3.84 -3.38 -3.24
C GLY A 184 4.99 -2.43 -2.97
N GLY A 185 4.76 -1.16 -3.28
CA GLY A 185 5.60 -0.06 -2.86
C GLY A 185 5.61 0.07 -1.33
N GLY A 186 6.57 0.84 -0.84
CA GLY A 186 6.65 1.30 0.52
C GLY A 186 7.23 2.72 0.50
N PRO A 187 7.07 3.47 1.60
CA PRO A 187 7.43 4.88 1.62
C PRO A 187 8.92 5.14 1.38
N ARG A 188 9.79 4.14 1.65
CA ARG A 188 11.25 4.33 1.63
C ARG A 188 11.98 3.17 0.96
N GLY A 189 12.89 3.49 0.04
CA GLY A 189 13.85 2.56 -0.58
C GLY A 189 13.23 1.23 -1.04
N TRP A 190 13.65 0.15 -0.39
CA TRP A 190 13.20 -1.23 -0.62
C TRP A 190 12.06 -1.67 0.31
N GLY A 191 11.52 -0.79 1.17
CA GLY A 191 10.32 -1.10 1.94
C GLY A 191 9.12 -1.38 1.04
N GLY A 192 8.16 -2.17 1.50
CA GLY A 192 6.92 -2.47 0.81
C GLY A 192 6.44 -3.90 1.05
N SER A 193 5.46 -4.32 0.28
CA SER A 193 4.92 -5.68 0.33
C SER A 193 5.75 -6.63 -0.53
N TYR A 194 5.89 -7.87 -0.08
CA TYR A 194 6.65 -8.92 -0.74
C TYR A 194 5.84 -10.21 -0.85
N ALA A 195 6.02 -10.92 -1.96
CA ALA A 195 5.71 -12.32 -2.08
C ALA A 195 6.98 -13.14 -1.83
N LEU A 196 6.89 -14.12 -0.93
CA LEU A 196 7.98 -14.92 -0.41
C LEU A 196 7.70 -16.39 -0.69
N TYR A 197 8.59 -17.09 -1.39
CA TYR A 197 8.54 -18.54 -1.44
C TYR A 197 9.39 -19.09 -0.30
N CYS A 198 8.74 -19.55 0.76
CA CYS A 198 9.41 -19.87 2.01
C CYS A 198 8.86 -21.12 2.71
N LYS A 199 9.53 -21.53 3.79
CA LYS A 199 9.08 -22.52 4.79
C LYS A 199 9.67 -22.14 6.16
N ASN A 200 9.17 -22.69 7.26
CA ASN A 200 9.82 -22.58 8.56
C ASN A 200 9.82 -23.92 9.30
N LYS A 201 10.42 -23.97 10.48
CA LYS A 201 10.53 -25.23 11.26
C LYS A 201 9.18 -25.85 11.62
N ASP A 202 8.17 -25.02 11.86
CA ASP A 202 6.82 -25.50 12.19
C ASP A 202 5.99 -25.85 10.95
N ARG A 203 6.38 -25.33 9.78
CA ARG A 203 5.69 -25.45 8.50
C ARG A 203 6.72 -25.83 7.43
N GLU A 204 7.08 -27.11 7.42
CA GLU A 204 8.12 -27.65 6.55
C GLU A 204 7.80 -27.58 5.04
N GLN A 205 6.56 -27.24 4.67
CA GLN A 205 6.15 -27.09 3.29
C GLN A 205 6.58 -25.74 2.71
N TRP A 206 7.31 -25.82 1.59
CA TRP A 206 7.57 -24.69 0.70
C TRP A 206 6.28 -24.20 0.05
N LYS A 207 6.00 -22.90 0.21
CA LYS A 207 4.87 -22.24 -0.44
C LYS A 207 5.05 -20.73 -0.47
N TRP A 208 4.25 -20.09 -1.33
CA TRP A 208 4.12 -18.64 -1.37
C TRP A 208 3.42 -18.12 -0.13
N ARG A 209 3.97 -17.04 0.42
CA ARG A 209 3.49 -16.28 1.57
C ARG A 209 3.79 -14.80 1.35
N TYR A 210 3.29 -13.96 2.23
CA TYR A 210 3.33 -12.52 2.06
C TYR A 210 3.88 -11.83 3.30
N GLY A 211 4.62 -10.74 3.11
CA GLY A 211 5.13 -9.94 4.21
C GLY A 211 5.30 -8.49 3.80
N VAL A 212 5.38 -7.61 4.78
CA VAL A 212 5.65 -6.19 4.62
C VAL A 212 6.93 -5.84 5.35
N HIS A 213 7.70 -4.96 4.75
CA HIS A 213 8.93 -4.45 5.34
C HIS A 213 8.97 -2.93 5.20
N ASP A 214 9.47 -2.24 6.21
CA ASP A 214 9.82 -0.82 6.11
C ASP A 214 11.11 -0.55 6.91
N GLU A 215 12.19 -0.24 6.21
CA GLU A 215 13.53 0.05 6.75
C GLU A 215 14.17 -1.02 7.66
N GLU A 216 13.93 -0.97 8.97
CA GLU A 216 14.43 -1.94 9.95
C GLU A 216 13.28 -2.78 10.54
N TRP A 217 12.05 -2.44 10.18
CA TRP A 217 10.82 -3.09 10.64
C TRP A 217 10.28 -4.05 9.60
N TYR A 218 9.65 -5.14 10.04
CA TYR A 218 8.94 -6.08 9.17
C TYR A 218 7.73 -6.70 9.88
N SER A 219 6.71 -7.03 9.10
CA SER A 219 5.50 -7.71 9.57
C SER A 219 5.76 -9.19 9.83
N ASP A 220 4.80 -9.87 10.46
CA ASP A 220 4.72 -11.33 10.37
C ASP A 220 4.61 -11.80 8.91
N VAL A 221 4.94 -13.07 8.67
CA VAL A 221 4.73 -13.71 7.37
C VAL A 221 3.30 -14.26 7.30
N HIS A 222 2.50 -13.68 6.42
CA HIS A 222 1.11 -14.03 6.19
C HIS A 222 0.97 -15.20 5.21
N GLU A 223 0.07 -16.10 5.53
CA GLU A 223 -0.12 -17.35 4.79
C GLU A 223 -0.81 -17.19 3.44
N ASN A 224 -1.54 -16.10 3.28
CA ASN A 224 -2.36 -15.81 2.12
C ASN A 224 -2.63 -14.31 2.02
N VAL A 225 -3.19 -13.87 0.89
CA VAL A 225 -3.53 -12.47 0.63
C VAL A 225 -4.57 -11.90 1.60
N GLU A 226 -5.45 -12.74 2.16
CA GLU A 226 -6.44 -12.28 3.15
C GLU A 226 -5.80 -11.90 4.48
N GLY A 227 -4.83 -12.71 4.96
CA GLY A 227 -4.04 -12.37 6.14
C GLY A 227 -3.22 -11.10 5.91
N LEU A 228 -2.70 -10.91 4.70
CA LEU A 228 -2.01 -9.70 4.30
C LEU A 228 -2.94 -8.48 4.34
N PHE A 229 -4.17 -8.59 3.82
CA PHE A 229 -5.16 -7.51 3.87
C PHE A 229 -5.62 -7.18 5.28
N GLY A 230 -5.84 -8.19 6.13
CA GLY A 230 -6.20 -7.98 7.52
C GLY A 230 -5.12 -7.21 8.29
N PHE A 231 -3.85 -7.44 7.95
CA PHE A 231 -2.74 -6.63 8.48
C PHE A 231 -2.72 -5.22 7.88
N TYR A 232 -2.79 -5.11 6.54
CA TYR A 232 -2.71 -3.83 5.84
C TYR A 232 -3.82 -2.85 6.21
N ALA A 233 -4.99 -3.35 6.59
CA ALA A 233 -6.11 -2.50 7.03
C ALA A 233 -5.76 -1.63 8.26
N HIS A 234 -4.74 -2.01 9.03
CA HIS A 234 -4.27 -1.31 10.22
C HIS A 234 -2.82 -0.84 10.11
N PHE A 235 -2.14 -1.17 9.00
CA PHE A 235 -0.74 -0.82 8.83
C PHE A 235 -0.60 0.66 8.48
N ASN A 236 0.13 1.41 9.31
CA ASN A 236 0.29 2.86 9.17
C ASN A 236 -1.06 3.61 9.19
N GLU A 237 -2.02 3.08 9.95
CA GLU A 237 -3.30 3.74 10.24
C GLU A 237 -3.02 5.05 10.97
N GLN A 238 -3.28 6.18 10.30
CA GLN A 238 -3.08 7.49 10.89
C GLN A 238 -4.08 7.70 12.03
N THR A 239 -3.58 8.19 13.15
CA THR A 239 -4.40 8.55 14.32
C THR A 239 -4.86 10.00 14.24
N GLU A 240 -5.86 10.37 15.03
CA GLU A 240 -6.27 11.77 15.16
C GLU A 240 -5.14 12.67 15.67
N GLU A 241 -4.27 12.16 16.55
CA GLU A 241 -3.12 12.91 17.10
C GLU A 241 -2.08 13.19 16.02
N GLU A 242 -1.72 12.21 15.20
CA GLU A 242 -0.83 12.40 14.06
C GLU A 242 -1.44 13.36 13.02
N LEU A 243 -2.76 13.25 12.78
CA LEU A 243 -3.46 14.19 11.91
C LEU A 243 -3.42 15.63 12.47
N GLU A 244 -3.54 15.82 13.79
CA GLU A 244 -3.42 17.13 14.42
C GLU A 244 -2.04 17.77 14.19
N ASP A 245 -0.98 16.97 14.30
CA ASP A 245 0.40 17.42 14.09
C ASP A 245 0.67 17.81 12.62
N ASP A 246 -0.03 17.18 11.67
CA ASP A 246 0.10 17.44 10.23
C ASP A 246 -0.70 18.68 9.76
N ILE A 247 -1.69 19.14 10.55
CA ILE A 247 -2.51 20.30 10.17
C ILE A 247 -1.70 21.60 10.29
N THR A 248 -1.42 22.23 9.14
CA THR A 248 -0.77 23.54 9.11
C THR A 248 -1.65 24.60 9.80
N SER A 249 -1.04 25.37 10.72
CA SER A 249 -1.70 26.52 11.34
C SER A 249 -1.97 27.62 10.32
N LEU A 250 -3.17 28.22 10.33
CA LEU A 250 -3.48 29.36 9.45
C LEU A 250 -2.49 30.53 9.61
N SER A 251 -1.90 30.69 10.79
CA SER A 251 -0.89 31.73 11.04
C SER A 251 0.44 31.50 10.32
N ALA A 252 0.76 30.25 9.97
CA ALA A 252 1.96 29.89 9.23
C ALA A 252 1.82 30.07 7.71
N LEU A 253 0.58 30.25 7.22
CA LEU A 253 0.24 30.42 5.81
C LEU A 253 0.13 31.89 5.36
N VAL A 254 0.30 32.85 6.28
CA VAL A 254 0.27 34.31 6.03
C VAL A 254 1.67 34.85 5.83
#